data_AF-A0A920JGI1-F1
#
_entry.id   AF-A0A920JGI1-F1
#
_cell.length_a   1.000
_cell.length_b   1.000
_cell.length_c   1.000
_cell.angle_alpha   90.00
_cell.angle_beta   90.00
_cell.angle_gamma   90.00
#
_symmetry.space_group_name_H-M   'P 1'
#
loop_
_entity.id
_entity.type
_entity.pdbx_description
1 polymer ?
#
loop_
_entity_poly.entity_id
_entity_poly.type
_entity_poly.pdbx_seq_one_letter_code
_entity_poly.pdbx_strand_id
1 'polypeptide(L)'
;MVLNIAYMTIGQYPSGVPERYLIDFKKYPQYEKLPYFKNIGSSLGVDTYSYYGGSITEDLNNDGFHDIFTTSTDLETNVAYYIADGKGKYIERPRRPALYGITGGSH
;
A
#
# COMPACT_ATOMS: atom_id res chain seq x y z
N MET A 1 0.62 3.19 22.86
CA MET A 1 0.03 2.88 21.55
C MET A 1 0.56 1.57 20.93
N VAL A 2 1.88 1.37 20.84
CA VAL A 2 2.49 0.18 20.20
C VAL A 2 2.09 -1.17 20.83
N LEU A 3 1.79 -1.22 22.13
CA LEU A 3 1.49 -2.47 22.82
C LEU A 3 0.29 -3.23 22.22
N ASN A 4 -0.83 -2.56 21.95
CA ASN A 4 -2.01 -3.23 21.36
C ASN A 4 -1.69 -3.79 19.98
N ILE A 5 -0.89 -3.08 19.18
CA ILE A 5 -0.42 -3.52 17.87
C ILE A 5 0.45 -4.77 18.02
N ALA A 6 1.37 -4.82 18.99
CA ALA A 6 2.18 -6.01 19.26
C ALA A 6 1.32 -7.23 19.67
N TYR A 7 0.24 -7.03 20.44
CA TYR A 7 -0.69 -8.12 20.76
C TYR A 7 -1.52 -8.55 19.53
N MET A 8 -1.80 -7.65 18.59
CA MET A 8 -2.45 -8.02 17.32
C MET A 8 -1.54 -8.88 16.43
N THR A 9 -0.23 -8.60 16.36
CA THR A 9 0.68 -9.38 15.51
C THR A 9 0.83 -10.84 15.97
N ILE A 10 0.59 -11.11 17.25
CA ILE A 10 0.58 -12.47 17.81
C ILE A 10 -0.84 -13.04 18.02
N GLY A 11 -1.88 -12.36 17.52
CA GLY A 11 -3.28 -12.83 17.60
C GLY A 11 -3.88 -12.83 19.01
N GLN A 12 -3.28 -12.12 19.96
CA GLN A 12 -3.73 -12.08 21.35
C GLN A 12 -4.53 -10.81 21.70
N TYR A 13 -4.70 -9.88 20.77
CA TYR A 13 -5.62 -8.77 20.96
C TYR A 13 -7.09 -9.25 20.82
N PRO A 14 -8.03 -8.80 21.67
CA PRO A 14 -7.84 -7.89 22.81
C PRO A 14 -7.50 -8.58 24.14
N SER A 15 -7.76 -9.89 24.27
CA SER A 15 -7.76 -10.60 25.57
C SER A 15 -6.41 -10.66 26.29
N GLY A 16 -5.29 -10.59 25.56
CA GLY A 16 -3.94 -10.62 26.12
C GLY A 16 -3.43 -9.26 26.59
N VAL A 17 -4.08 -8.16 26.20
CA VAL A 17 -3.59 -6.81 26.56
C VAL A 17 -3.95 -6.52 28.02
N PRO A 18 -2.98 -6.13 28.89
CA PRO A 18 -3.30 -5.70 30.24
C PRO A 18 -4.31 -4.54 30.22
N GLU A 19 -5.36 -4.64 31.04
CA GLU A 19 -6.54 -3.76 30.99
C GLU A 19 -6.19 -2.26 30.97
N ARG A 20 -5.22 -1.85 31.79
CA ARG A 20 -4.74 -0.45 31.86
C ARG A 20 -4.18 0.11 30.55
N TYR A 21 -3.85 -0.77 29.59
CA TYR A 21 -3.31 -0.41 28.28
C TYR A 21 -4.24 -0.80 27.12
N LEU A 22 -5.36 -1.48 27.39
CA LEU A 22 -6.27 -1.92 26.35
C LEU A 22 -6.92 -0.71 25.68
N ILE A 23 -6.70 -0.58 24.37
CA ILE A 23 -7.46 0.36 23.55
C ILE A 23 -8.65 -0.41 22.99
N ASP A 24 -9.85 -0.07 23.47
CA ASP A 24 -11.09 -0.61 22.92
C ASP A 24 -11.52 0.21 21.70
N PHE A 25 -11.15 -0.26 20.51
CA PHE A 25 -11.49 0.41 19.25
C PHE A 25 -13.01 0.53 19.03
N LYS A 26 -13.85 -0.29 19.70
CA LYS A 26 -15.31 -0.15 19.61
C LYS A 26 -15.82 1.15 20.24
N LYS A 27 -15.06 1.76 21.17
CA LYS A 27 -15.38 3.06 21.77
C LYS A 27 -15.07 4.25 20.85
N TYR A 28 -14.32 4.01 19.77
CA TYR A 28 -13.97 5.01 18.77
C TYR A 28 -14.60 4.62 17.44
N PRO A 29 -15.94 4.65 17.33
CA PRO A 29 -16.62 4.33 16.09
C PRO A 29 -16.11 5.25 14.98
N GLN A 30 -15.93 4.68 13.79
CA GLN A 30 -15.46 5.38 12.60
C GLN A 30 -16.36 6.60 12.33
N TYR A 31 -15.76 7.70 11.85
CA TYR A 31 -16.50 8.85 11.34
C TYR A 31 -17.59 8.36 10.36
N GLU A 32 -18.81 8.84 10.57
CA GLU A 32 -20.06 8.27 10.08
C GLU A 32 -20.05 7.84 8.58
N LYS A 33 -20.70 6.68 8.32
CA LYS A 33 -21.21 6.19 7.02
C LYS A 33 -20.25 5.58 5.99
N LEU A 34 -18.93 5.58 6.19
CA LEU A 34 -18.03 4.90 5.24
C LEU A 34 -17.83 3.41 5.56
N PRO A 35 -17.86 2.50 4.57
CA PRO A 35 -17.55 1.09 4.78
C PRO A 35 -16.06 0.89 5.06
N TYR A 36 -15.71 -0.28 5.60
CA TYR A 36 -14.33 -0.74 5.61
C TYR A 36 -13.88 -1.09 4.19
N PHE A 37 -12.73 -0.56 3.78
CA PHE A 37 -12.10 -0.92 2.52
C PHE A 37 -11.19 -2.11 2.74
N LYS A 38 -11.47 -3.23 2.05
CA LYS A 38 -10.58 -4.38 2.07
C LYS A 38 -9.30 -4.04 1.31
N ASN A 39 -8.15 -4.16 1.97
CA ASN A 39 -6.88 -4.11 1.27
C ASN A 39 -6.77 -5.33 0.34
N ILE A 40 -6.62 -5.08 -0.96
CA ILE A 40 -6.45 -6.10 -2.01
C ILE A 40 -5.09 -6.00 -2.71
N GLY A 41 -4.18 -5.14 -2.25
CA GLY A 41 -2.88 -4.86 -2.89
C GLY A 41 -2.06 -6.12 -3.13
N SER A 42 -1.92 -6.98 -2.11
CA SER A 42 -1.14 -8.22 -2.23
C SER A 42 -1.80 -9.19 -3.21
N SER A 43 -3.14 -9.23 -3.22
CA SER A 43 -3.86 -10.05 -4.20
C SER A 43 -3.70 -9.52 -5.62
N LEU A 44 -3.57 -8.20 -5.81
CA LEU A 44 -3.42 -7.57 -7.12
C LEU A 44 -1.97 -7.58 -7.63
N GLY A 45 -0.98 -7.85 -6.76
CA GLY A 45 0.45 -7.85 -7.09
C GLY A 45 1.11 -6.48 -7.03
N VAL A 46 0.51 -5.52 -6.31
CA VAL A 46 0.99 -4.13 -6.19
C VAL A 46 1.39 -3.75 -4.75
N ASP A 47 1.43 -4.73 -3.86
CA ASP A 47 1.88 -4.57 -2.48
C ASP A 47 3.40 -4.57 -2.44
N THR A 48 3.98 -3.38 -2.61
CA THR A 48 5.43 -3.15 -2.67
C THR A 48 5.90 -2.32 -1.49
N TYR A 49 7.19 -2.41 -1.19
CA TYR A 49 7.84 -1.59 -0.19
C TYR A 49 8.54 -0.41 -0.87
N SER A 50 8.05 0.80 -0.62
CA SER A 50 8.70 2.04 -1.05
C SER A 50 8.62 3.08 0.07
N TYR A 51 9.44 4.12 -0.07
CA TYR A 51 9.39 5.27 0.83
C TYR A 51 8.46 6.33 0.23
N TYR A 52 7.96 7.21 1.09
CA TYR A 52 7.06 8.34 0.80
C TYR A 52 7.14 8.81 -0.67
N GLY A 53 6.01 8.91 -1.36
CA GLY A 53 6.02 9.24 -2.78
C GLY A 53 4.64 9.55 -3.32
N GLY A 54 4.57 9.73 -4.64
CA GLY A 54 3.33 9.94 -5.36
C GLY A 54 2.82 8.65 -5.98
N SER A 55 1.52 8.60 -6.24
CA SER A 55 0.91 7.58 -7.10
C SER A 55 -0.10 8.22 -8.03
N ILE A 56 -0.15 7.73 -9.27
CA ILE A 56 -1.19 8.06 -10.24
C ILE A 56 -1.80 6.79 -10.82
N THR A 57 -3.03 6.88 -11.27
CA THR A 57 -3.76 5.80 -11.92
C THR A 57 -4.41 6.35 -13.18
N GLU A 58 -4.01 5.83 -14.34
CA GLU A 58 -4.48 6.26 -15.66
C GLU A 58 -4.21 5.16 -16.69
N ASP A 59 -4.91 5.18 -17.83
CA ASP A 59 -4.58 4.31 -18.98
C ASP A 59 -3.29 4.78 -19.69
N LEU A 60 -2.15 4.41 -19.13
CA LEU A 60 -0.82 4.87 -19.56
C LEU A 60 -0.31 4.18 -20.83
N ASN A 61 -0.88 3.03 -21.19
CA ASN A 61 -0.50 2.26 -22.37
C ASN A 61 -1.57 2.25 -23.48
N ASN A 62 -2.73 2.86 -23.22
CA ASN A 62 -3.87 3.00 -24.12
C ASN A 62 -4.50 1.64 -24.52
N ASP A 63 -4.62 0.71 -23.57
CA ASP A 63 -5.29 -0.59 -23.73
C ASP A 63 -6.72 -0.64 -23.16
N GLY A 64 -7.19 0.47 -22.60
CA GLY A 64 -8.50 0.60 -21.98
C GLY A 64 -8.56 0.16 -20.51
N PHE A 65 -7.43 -0.19 -19.90
CA PHE A 65 -7.34 -0.49 -18.48
C PHE A 65 -6.46 0.54 -17.74
N HIS A 66 -6.86 0.90 -16.53
CA HIS A 66 -6.07 1.83 -15.73
C HIS A 66 -4.82 1.13 -15.15
N ASP A 67 -3.66 1.67 -15.51
CA ASP A 67 -2.36 1.30 -14.97
C ASP A 67 -2.04 2.09 -13.69
N ILE A 68 -0.98 1.72 -12.97
CA ILE A 68 -0.50 2.43 -11.78
C ILE A 68 0.97 2.82 -11.97
N PHE A 69 1.29 4.08 -11.67
CA PHE A 69 2.66 4.57 -11.61
C PHE A 69 2.93 5.16 -10.23
N THR A 70 4.04 4.75 -9.60
CA THR A 70 4.43 5.22 -8.27
C THR A 70 5.85 5.73 -8.24
N THR A 71 6.09 6.71 -7.37
CA THR A 71 7.42 7.20 -7.04
C THR A 71 7.77 6.88 -5.59
N SER A 72 9.07 6.97 -5.29
CA SER A 72 9.61 6.90 -3.94
C SER A 72 10.45 8.15 -3.70
N THR A 73 10.66 8.56 -2.45
CA THR A 73 11.65 9.58 -2.08
C THR A 73 13.04 8.98 -1.83
N ASP A 74 13.14 7.66 -1.76
CA ASP A 74 14.40 6.95 -1.60
C ASP A 74 15.29 7.09 -2.84
N LEU A 75 16.60 7.20 -2.61
CA LEU A 75 17.61 7.39 -3.66
C LEU A 75 17.93 6.09 -4.41
N GLU A 76 17.57 4.93 -3.86
CA GLU A 76 17.89 3.62 -4.44
C GLU A 76 16.67 2.93 -5.05
N THR A 77 15.47 3.35 -4.65
CA THR A 77 14.19 2.85 -5.15
C THR A 77 13.83 3.55 -6.47
N ASN A 78 13.72 2.76 -7.54
CA ASN A 78 13.25 3.28 -8.83
C ASN A 78 11.74 3.55 -8.78
N VAL A 79 11.27 4.42 -9.67
CA VAL A 79 9.84 4.51 -9.97
C VAL A 79 9.29 3.14 -10.42
N ALA A 80 8.07 2.82 -10.01
CA ALA A 80 7.42 1.57 -10.39
C ALA A 80 6.27 1.84 -11.35
N TYR A 81 6.14 0.97 -12.35
CA TYR A 81 5.08 1.03 -13.34
C TYR A 81 4.40 -0.33 -13.47
N TYR A 82 3.14 -0.38 -13.04
CA TYR A 82 2.30 -1.56 -13.00
C TYR A 82 1.27 -1.47 -14.11
N ILE A 83 1.28 -2.45 -15.01
CA ILE A 83 0.31 -2.56 -16.09
C ILE A 83 -0.83 -3.46 -15.68
N ALA A 84 -2.06 -3.00 -15.85
CA ALA A 84 -3.23 -3.85 -15.64
C ALA A 84 -3.27 -4.95 -16.72
N ASP A 85 -3.49 -6.21 -16.30
CA ASP A 85 -3.50 -7.35 -17.23
C ASP A 85 -4.86 -7.62 -17.89
N GLY A 86 -5.86 -6.78 -17.60
CA GLY A 86 -7.27 -6.95 -18.01
C GLY A 86 -7.99 -8.13 -17.34
N LYS A 87 -7.32 -8.88 -16.46
CA LYS A 87 -7.83 -10.09 -15.77
C LYS A 87 -7.91 -9.89 -14.25
N GLY A 88 -7.73 -8.66 -13.77
CA GLY A 88 -7.82 -8.30 -12.37
C GLY A 88 -6.51 -8.48 -11.60
N LYS A 89 -5.35 -8.49 -12.29
CA LYS A 89 -4.02 -8.39 -11.68
C LYS A 89 -3.24 -7.26 -12.33
N TYR A 90 -2.10 -6.95 -11.72
CA TYR A 90 -1.11 -6.07 -12.31
C TYR A 90 0.18 -6.85 -12.52
N ILE A 91 0.83 -6.52 -13.63
CA ILE A 91 2.18 -6.97 -13.92
C ILE A 91 3.07 -5.75 -13.71
N GLU A 92 3.93 -5.81 -12.71
CA GLU A 92 5.06 -4.89 -12.66
C GLU A 92 5.89 -5.13 -13.91
N ARG A 93 5.92 -4.14 -14.82
CA ARG A 93 6.76 -4.30 -16.00
C ARG A 93 8.20 -4.31 -15.51
N PRO A 94 8.98 -5.37 -15.78
CA PRO A 94 10.39 -5.37 -15.44
C PRO A 94 11.03 -4.19 -16.15
N ARG A 95 11.60 -3.28 -15.34
CA ARG A 95 12.51 -2.18 -15.69
C ARG A 95 12.47 -1.85 -17.18
N ARG A 96 11.49 -1.04 -17.62
CA ARG A 96 11.69 -0.31 -18.88
C ARG A 96 13.07 0.38 -18.73
N PRO A 97 14.03 0.18 -19.65
CA PRO A 97 15.36 0.77 -19.50
C PRO A 97 15.30 2.29 -19.28
N ALA A 98 14.28 2.94 -19.85
CA ALA A 98 14.02 4.38 -19.70
C ALA A 98 13.57 4.81 -18.28
N LEU A 99 13.04 3.91 -17.46
CA LEU A 99 12.63 4.22 -16.08
C LEU A 99 13.72 3.87 -15.06
N TYR A 100 14.77 3.17 -15.50
CA TYR A 100 15.87 2.81 -14.63
C TYR A 100 16.76 4.02 -14.34
N GLY A 101 17.12 4.19 -13.07
CA GLY A 101 17.86 5.35 -12.58
C GLY A 101 16.98 6.57 -12.31
N ILE A 102 15.67 6.49 -12.58
CA ILE A 102 14.72 7.48 -12.09
C ILE A 102 14.35 7.09 -10.67
N THR A 103 15.03 7.70 -9.71
CA THR A 103 14.83 7.49 -8.28
C THR A 103 14.25 8.74 -7.62
N GLY A 104 13.91 8.61 -6.35
CA GLY A 104 13.50 9.74 -5.54
C GLY A 104 14.61 10.72 -5.21
N GLY A 105 14.25 11.71 -4.42
CA GLY A 105 15.16 12.63 -3.74
C GLY A 105 14.54 13.06 -2.42
N SER A 106 15.34 13.02 -1.37
CA SER A 106 14.99 13.59 -0.06
C SER A 106 15.97 14.74 0.19
N HIS A 107 15.46 15.95 0.41
CA HIS A 107 16.27 17.10 0.82
C HIS A 107 16.37 17.19 2.34
#